data_AF-A0AAW0ZGC2-F1
#
_entry.id   AF-A0AAW0ZGC2-F1
#
_cell.length_a   1.000
_cell.length_b   1.000
_cell.length_c   1.000
_cell.angle_alpha   90.00
_cell.angle_beta   90.00
_cell.angle_gamma   90.00
#
_symmetry.space_group_name_H-M   'P 1'
#
loop_
_entity.id
_entity.type
_entity.pdbx_description
1 polymer ?
#
loop_
_entity_poly.entity_id
_entity_poly.type
_entity_poly.pdbx_seq_one_letter_code
_entity_poly.pdbx_strand_id
1 'polypeptide(L)'
;MTTDRCLIVIAGILEDCTFNHICFIAKNLSTILPNFHYRSISKSSAKWDCWLKETCDLYKWTHTKSPLIWREIGLSRTHVNYIGGSFQFWELLHKYYNISLYLNKEELDALQADVLLAHNIESQRSKLLQIQEKYCLIMIIGAGRSMCLDLVPQLLMTKELWLSRGIVINLYDEPGCFFKLKRIFKDARTTGAGLNTVNIVENIPDGLKNCDILIYLDSLVREEYEGTDNWLQRNYKTIANLCTQINEYAPSHMKVIFCSRCLPCFYANIMLELVTKLSSTNIVVASAHYGLELIYTFVSSLGLTQQNFGCPPVWGFLGISHFVDVHHMIQKCDVYYPNKRALNLNENMILPLGIQHSELRWFFYMAHDKYPYKNHFKRKALLRYQMGRSEDLPKCRAICDLLKLWYSKKESIGDEIISLGIASDGSFGIPKGLVFSQPVYLKECDDGLRIWVPFKDFPMPNMPLSIFQSLIDTAIYIKKKITEFKNCFDATNFQLK
;
A
#
# COMPACT_ATOMS: atom_id res chain seq x y z
N MET A 1 -30.03 7.37 -8.20
CA MET A 1 -30.54 7.07 -6.85
C MET A 1 -29.94 5.75 -6.42
N THR A 2 -28.95 5.78 -5.55
CA THR A 2 -28.28 4.60 -5.00
C THR A 2 -29.28 3.87 -4.10
N THR A 3 -29.72 2.68 -4.51
CA THR A 3 -30.59 1.83 -3.70
C THR A 3 -29.88 1.51 -2.38
N ASP A 4 -30.44 1.94 -1.26
CA ASP A 4 -29.98 1.55 0.08
C ASP A 4 -29.93 0.03 0.16
N ARG A 5 -28.73 -0.56 0.21
CA ARG A 5 -28.56 -2.00 0.38
C ARG A 5 -29.01 -2.38 1.78
N CYS A 6 -30.08 -3.17 1.87
CA CYS A 6 -30.54 -3.79 3.10
C CYS A 6 -29.86 -5.16 3.25
N LEU A 7 -29.07 -5.34 4.32
CA LEU A 7 -28.36 -6.58 4.62
C LEU A 7 -29.00 -7.26 5.83
N ILE A 8 -29.35 -8.54 5.72
CA ILE A 8 -29.83 -9.35 6.86
C ILE A 8 -28.65 -10.07 7.50
N VAL A 9 -28.43 -9.86 8.79
CA VAL A 9 -27.36 -10.55 9.53
C VAL A 9 -27.97 -11.61 10.44
N ILE A 10 -27.44 -12.83 10.33
CA ILE A 10 -27.88 -14.01 11.09
C ILE A 10 -26.67 -14.49 11.89
N ALA A 11 -26.74 -14.39 13.21
CA ALA A 11 -25.70 -14.86 14.12
C ALA A 11 -26.17 -16.07 14.93
N GLY A 12 -25.32 -17.06 15.10
CA GLY A 12 -25.69 -18.23 15.91
C GLY A 12 -24.57 -19.18 16.25
N ILE A 13 -24.95 -20.22 16.99
CA ILE A 13 -24.08 -21.31 17.40
C ILE A 13 -24.04 -22.34 16.27
N LEU A 14 -22.85 -22.81 15.91
CA LEU A 14 -22.70 -23.78 14.81
C LEU A 14 -23.41 -25.11 15.09
N GLU A 15 -23.44 -25.53 16.35
CA GLU A 15 -24.13 -26.73 16.81
C GLU A 15 -25.67 -26.57 16.87
N ASP A 16 -26.21 -25.37 16.65
CA ASP A 16 -27.66 -25.13 16.68
C ASP A 16 -28.31 -25.42 15.31
N CYS A 17 -29.18 -26.44 15.30
CA CYS A 17 -29.94 -26.86 14.13
C CYS A 17 -30.79 -25.71 13.54
N THR A 18 -31.33 -24.83 14.40
CA THR A 18 -32.22 -23.75 13.97
C THR A 18 -31.46 -22.61 13.29
N PHE A 19 -30.24 -22.31 13.74
CA PHE A 19 -29.32 -21.40 13.09
C PHE A 19 -28.93 -21.90 11.68
N ASN A 20 -28.56 -23.17 11.58
CA ASN A 20 -28.15 -23.78 10.31
C ASN A 20 -29.29 -23.79 9.29
N HIS A 21 -30.50 -24.14 9.72
CA HIS A 21 -31.69 -24.11 8.88
C HIS A 21 -31.96 -22.70 8.32
N ILE A 22 -31.87 -21.67 9.17
CA ILE A 22 -32.09 -20.29 8.73
C ILE A 22 -31.00 -19.81 7.77
N CYS A 23 -29.74 -20.16 8.03
CA CYS A 23 -28.64 -19.84 7.11
C CYS A 23 -28.82 -20.51 5.75
N PHE A 24 -29.29 -21.76 5.71
CA PHE A 24 -29.59 -22.48 4.47
C PHE A 24 -30.67 -21.78 3.65
N ILE A 25 -31.76 -21.36 4.30
CA ILE A 25 -32.85 -20.63 3.63
C ILE A 25 -32.38 -19.27 3.13
N ALA A 26 -31.65 -18.52 3.95
CA ALA A 26 -31.11 -17.22 3.56
C ALA A 26 -30.17 -17.34 2.36
N LYS A 27 -29.36 -18.41 2.30
CA LYS A 27 -28.51 -18.73 1.15
C LYS A 27 -29.33 -18.96 -0.11
N ASN A 28 -30.36 -19.81 -0.05
CA ASN A 28 -31.23 -20.08 -1.20
C ASN A 28 -32.02 -18.83 -1.63
N LEU A 29 -32.45 -17.99 -0.68
CA LEU A 29 -33.12 -16.74 -1.03
C LEU A 29 -32.19 -15.76 -1.72
N SER A 30 -30.91 -15.71 -1.33
CA SER A 30 -29.93 -14.83 -1.98
C SER A 30 -29.61 -15.23 -3.42
N THR A 31 -29.77 -16.51 -3.79
CA THR A 31 -29.58 -16.95 -5.18
C THR A 31 -30.81 -16.70 -6.05
N ILE A 32 -32.00 -16.72 -5.46
CA ILE A 32 -33.27 -16.55 -6.17
C ILE A 32 -33.65 -15.05 -6.28
N LEU A 33 -33.39 -14.26 -5.25
CA LEU A 33 -33.83 -12.87 -5.15
C LEU A 33 -32.63 -11.89 -5.28
N PRO A 34 -32.58 -11.06 -6.34
CA PRO A 34 -31.42 -10.19 -6.61
C PRO A 34 -31.17 -9.12 -5.54
N ASN A 35 -32.22 -8.74 -4.78
CA ASN A 35 -32.15 -7.73 -3.73
C ASN A 35 -32.08 -8.33 -2.31
N PHE A 36 -31.94 -9.65 -2.18
CA PHE A 36 -31.82 -10.31 -0.89
C PHE A 36 -30.34 -10.58 -0.59
N HIS A 37 -29.78 -9.78 0.33
CA HIS A 37 -28.40 -9.96 0.78
C HIS A 37 -28.39 -10.38 2.24
N TYR A 38 -27.55 -11.36 2.57
CA TYR A 38 -27.39 -11.84 3.93
C TYR A 38 -25.93 -12.02 4.33
N ARG A 39 -25.68 -12.03 5.63
CA ARG A 39 -24.38 -12.33 6.25
C ARG A 39 -24.58 -13.26 7.44
N SER A 40 -23.84 -14.37 7.47
CA SER A 40 -23.85 -15.30 8.60
C SER A 40 -22.66 -15.09 9.53
N ILE A 41 -22.90 -15.12 10.85
CA ILE A 41 -21.87 -15.06 11.90
C ILE A 41 -22.01 -16.32 12.75
N SER A 42 -21.10 -17.27 12.59
CA SER A 42 -21.04 -18.48 13.41
C SER A 42 -20.08 -18.28 14.59
N LYS A 43 -20.50 -18.67 15.80
CA LYS A 43 -19.64 -18.74 16.99
C LYS A 43 -19.67 -20.14 17.59
N SER A 44 -18.61 -20.51 18.31
CA SER A 44 -18.58 -21.70 19.15
C SER A 44 -19.46 -21.51 20.39
N SER A 45 -20.12 -22.56 20.87
CA SER A 45 -20.90 -22.55 22.11
C SER A 45 -20.20 -21.83 23.29
N ALA A 46 -18.92 -22.12 23.54
CA ALA A 46 -18.14 -21.52 24.63
C ALA A 46 -17.95 -19.98 24.55
N LYS A 47 -18.08 -19.38 23.36
CA LYS A 47 -17.88 -17.93 23.13
C LYS A 47 -19.19 -17.19 22.87
N TRP A 48 -20.29 -17.92 22.68
CA TRP A 48 -21.56 -17.34 22.29
C TRP A 48 -22.13 -16.43 23.36
N ASP A 49 -22.20 -16.88 24.61
CA ASP A 49 -22.86 -16.12 25.68
C ASP A 49 -22.16 -14.79 25.98
N CYS A 50 -20.82 -14.76 25.96
CA CYS A 50 -20.04 -13.54 26.14
C CYS A 50 -20.26 -12.57 24.98
N TRP A 51 -20.14 -13.06 23.75
CA TRP A 51 -20.32 -12.27 22.52
C TRP A 51 -21.76 -11.73 22.39
N LEU A 52 -22.76 -12.53 22.77
CA LEU A 52 -24.17 -12.15 22.72
C LEU A 52 -24.45 -10.99 23.68
N LYS A 53 -23.91 -11.05 24.92
CA LYS A 53 -24.04 -9.96 25.91
C LYS A 53 -23.41 -8.67 25.41
N GLU A 54 -22.15 -8.71 24.96
CA GLU A 54 -21.46 -7.53 24.42
C GLU A 54 -22.23 -6.89 23.25
N THR A 55 -22.75 -7.72 22.34
CA THR A 55 -23.50 -7.25 21.17
C THR A 55 -24.86 -6.67 21.56
N CYS A 56 -25.56 -7.30 22.52
CA CYS A 56 -26.81 -6.80 23.06
C CYS A 56 -26.63 -5.49 23.83
N ASP A 57 -25.54 -5.33 24.57
CA ASP A 57 -25.21 -4.10 25.31
C ASP A 57 -24.90 -2.94 24.34
N LEU A 58 -24.16 -3.21 23.26
CA LEU A 58 -23.80 -2.22 22.24
C LEU A 58 -25.04 -1.65 21.54
N TYR A 59 -26.00 -2.51 21.15
CA TYR A 59 -27.20 -2.11 20.41
C TYR A 59 -28.44 -1.94 21.29
N LYS A 60 -28.31 -2.15 22.61
CA LYS A 60 -29.40 -2.10 23.61
C LYS A 60 -30.55 -3.07 23.30
N TRP A 61 -30.22 -4.30 22.91
CA TRP A 61 -31.20 -5.35 22.61
C TRP A 61 -31.37 -6.33 23.78
N THR A 62 -32.53 -6.99 23.84
CA THR A 62 -32.80 -8.06 24.81
C THR A 62 -32.94 -9.39 24.07
N HIS A 63 -31.85 -10.15 23.96
CA HIS A 63 -31.84 -11.47 23.33
C HIS A 63 -30.99 -12.46 24.13
N THR A 64 -31.43 -13.71 24.24
CA THR A 64 -30.81 -14.70 25.13
C THR A 64 -30.51 -16.05 24.48
N LYS A 65 -31.07 -16.32 23.29
CA LYS A 65 -30.96 -17.63 22.63
C LYS A 65 -30.22 -17.49 21.31
N SER A 66 -29.90 -18.62 20.69
CA SER A 66 -29.48 -18.67 19.29
C SER A 66 -30.69 -19.03 18.42
N PRO A 67 -30.79 -18.55 17.17
CA PRO A 67 -29.97 -17.51 16.52
C PRO A 67 -30.46 -16.08 16.81
N LEU A 68 -29.55 -15.10 16.74
CA LEU A 68 -29.81 -13.65 16.80
C LEU A 68 -29.82 -13.07 15.38
N ILE A 69 -30.91 -12.38 15.00
CA ILE A 69 -31.11 -11.88 13.63
C ILE A 69 -31.48 -10.39 13.63
N TRP A 70 -30.85 -9.62 12.74
CA TRP A 70 -31.12 -8.19 12.55
C TRP A 70 -30.89 -7.74 11.10
N ARG A 71 -31.29 -6.50 10.79
CA ARG A 71 -31.10 -5.83 9.49
C ARG A 71 -30.19 -4.63 9.63
N GLU A 72 -29.28 -4.47 8.69
CA GLU A 72 -28.43 -3.29 8.53
C GLU A 72 -28.83 -2.54 7.26
N ILE A 73 -29.10 -1.23 7.37
CA ILE A 73 -29.56 -0.39 6.26
C ILE A 73 -28.56 0.75 6.04
N GLY A 74 -28.14 0.94 4.79
CA GLY A 74 -27.30 2.07 4.34
C GLY A 74 -25.80 1.77 4.21
N LEU A 75 -25.08 2.62 3.47
CA LEU A 75 -23.63 2.48 3.18
C LEU A 75 -22.75 2.59 4.43
N SER A 76 -23.17 3.39 5.42
CA SER A 76 -22.45 3.61 6.68
C SER A 76 -22.76 2.58 7.77
N ARG A 77 -23.69 1.63 7.53
CA ARG A 77 -24.15 0.61 8.50
C ARG A 77 -24.61 1.18 9.86
N THR A 78 -25.04 2.45 9.89
CA THR A 78 -25.39 3.16 11.12
C THR A 78 -26.81 2.84 11.62
N HIS A 79 -27.68 2.33 10.74
CA HIS A 79 -29.05 1.96 11.11
C HIS A 79 -29.20 0.44 11.20
N VAL A 80 -29.41 -0.04 12.43
CA VAL A 80 -29.51 -1.47 12.76
C VAL A 80 -30.89 -1.75 13.34
N ASN A 81 -31.67 -2.59 12.67
CA ASN A 81 -33.03 -2.96 13.06
C ASN A 81 -33.06 -4.39 13.56
N TYR A 82 -33.37 -4.57 14.85
CA TYR A 82 -33.53 -5.87 15.48
C TYR A 82 -34.73 -6.63 14.89
N ILE A 83 -34.54 -7.90 14.49
CA ILE A 83 -35.63 -8.78 14.04
C ILE A 83 -36.04 -9.73 15.17
N GLY A 84 -35.07 -10.37 15.83
CA GLY A 84 -35.34 -11.34 16.87
C GLY A 84 -34.62 -12.67 16.65
N GLY A 85 -35.30 -13.76 17.00
CA GLY A 85 -34.82 -15.12 16.82
C GLY A 85 -35.41 -15.80 15.59
N SER A 86 -35.30 -17.13 15.58
CA SER A 86 -35.76 -17.96 14.47
C SER A 86 -37.23 -17.78 14.14
N PHE A 87 -38.10 -17.75 15.15
CA PHE A 87 -39.54 -17.59 14.97
C PHE A 87 -39.91 -16.26 14.32
N GLN A 88 -39.36 -15.14 14.81
CA GLN A 88 -39.64 -13.80 14.27
C GLN A 88 -39.16 -13.67 12.82
N PHE A 89 -38.04 -14.34 12.49
CA PHE A 89 -37.54 -14.36 11.12
C PHE A 89 -38.44 -15.17 10.19
N TRP A 90 -38.99 -16.29 10.65
CA TRP A 90 -39.98 -17.06 9.90
C TRP A 90 -41.27 -16.29 9.64
N GLU A 91 -41.78 -15.58 10.64
CA GLU A 91 -42.94 -14.70 10.47
C GLU A 91 -42.66 -13.62 9.42
N LEU A 92 -41.44 -13.08 9.43
CA LEU A 92 -40.99 -12.11 8.43
C LEU A 92 -40.95 -12.73 7.02
N LEU A 93 -40.40 -13.94 6.86
CA LEU A 93 -40.33 -14.63 5.58
C LEU A 93 -41.73 -14.98 5.05
N HIS A 94 -42.62 -15.43 5.93
CA HIS A 94 -44.01 -15.73 5.57
C HIS A 94 -44.75 -14.45 5.14
N LYS A 95 -44.62 -13.36 5.89
CA LYS A 95 -45.33 -12.11 5.63
C LYS A 95 -44.83 -11.37 4.37
N TYR A 96 -43.53 -11.38 4.12
CA TYR A 96 -42.94 -10.65 2.98
C TYR A 96 -42.77 -11.49 1.71
N TYR A 97 -42.47 -12.79 1.84
CA TYR A 97 -42.15 -13.65 0.71
C TYR A 97 -43.12 -14.82 0.54
N ASN A 98 -44.11 -14.98 1.44
CA ASN A 98 -45.08 -16.08 1.45
C ASN A 98 -44.41 -17.47 1.46
N ILE A 99 -43.31 -17.61 2.20
CA ILE A 99 -42.54 -18.85 2.31
C ILE A 99 -42.94 -19.58 3.59
N SER A 100 -43.41 -20.82 3.42
CA SER A 100 -43.65 -21.77 4.50
C SER A 100 -42.87 -23.06 4.20
N LEU A 101 -41.66 -23.17 4.72
CA LEU A 101 -40.82 -24.37 4.59
C LEU A 101 -40.60 -24.95 5.97
N TYR A 102 -41.09 -26.17 6.18
CA TYR A 102 -40.87 -26.92 7.41
C TYR A 102 -40.15 -28.20 7.03
N LEU A 103 -38.92 -28.34 7.51
CA LEU A 103 -38.15 -29.56 7.36
C LEU A 103 -38.50 -30.53 8.49
N ASN A 104 -38.58 -31.82 8.16
CA ASN A 104 -38.76 -32.85 9.16
C ASN A 104 -37.48 -33.04 10.00
N LYS A 105 -37.58 -33.66 11.18
CA LYS A 105 -36.42 -33.86 12.06
C LYS A 105 -35.26 -34.59 11.38
N GLU A 106 -35.58 -35.63 10.59
CA GLU A 106 -34.58 -36.40 9.86
C GLU A 106 -33.84 -35.57 8.79
N GLU A 107 -34.55 -34.66 8.11
CA GLU A 107 -33.96 -33.74 7.12
C GLU A 107 -33.12 -32.65 7.79
N LEU A 108 -33.54 -32.19 8.97
CA LEU A 108 -32.80 -31.21 9.77
C LEU A 108 -31.48 -31.80 10.29
N ASP A 109 -31.50 -33.05 10.74
CA ASP A 109 -30.32 -33.78 11.21
C ASP A 109 -29.35 -34.06 10.04
N ALA A 110 -29.87 -34.41 8.85
CA ALA A 110 -29.08 -34.56 7.64
C ALA A 110 -28.41 -33.25 7.21
N LEU A 111 -29.15 -32.14 7.20
CA LEU A 111 -28.60 -30.81 6.93
C LEU A 111 -27.54 -30.41 7.95
N GLN A 112 -27.73 -30.73 9.23
CA GLN A 112 -26.74 -30.44 10.26
C GLN A 112 -25.45 -31.21 10.02
N ALA A 113 -25.53 -32.49 9.65
CA ALA A 113 -24.36 -33.29 9.30
C ALA A 113 -23.61 -32.70 8.09
N ASP A 114 -24.33 -32.30 7.05
CA ASP A 114 -23.75 -31.68 5.85
C ASP A 114 -23.10 -30.33 6.14
N VAL A 115 -23.75 -29.48 6.96
CA VAL A 115 -23.20 -28.18 7.37
C VAL A 115 -21.94 -28.36 8.21
N LEU A 116 -21.93 -29.33 9.13
CA LEU A 116 -20.74 -29.64 9.93
C LEU A 116 -19.61 -30.20 9.07
N LEU A 117 -19.91 -31.04 8.08
CA LEU A 117 -18.92 -31.54 7.12
C LEU A 117 -18.36 -30.41 6.25
N ALA A 118 -19.22 -29.54 5.70
CA ALA A 118 -18.80 -28.38 4.92
C ALA A 118 -17.93 -27.42 5.76
N HIS A 119 -18.33 -27.16 7.02
CA HIS A 119 -17.54 -26.35 7.94
C HIS A 119 -16.23 -27.03 8.34
N ASN A 120 -16.18 -28.36 8.46
CA ASN A 120 -14.95 -29.10 8.70
C ASN A 120 -14.00 -29.04 7.50
N ILE A 121 -14.52 -29.16 6.27
CA ILE A 121 -13.73 -29.00 5.03
C ILE A 121 -13.22 -27.56 4.89
N GLU A 122 -14.05 -26.57 5.20
CA GLU A 122 -13.69 -25.15 5.14
C GLU A 122 -12.73 -24.75 6.27
N SER A 123 -12.90 -25.31 7.47
CA SER A 123 -11.97 -25.17 8.59
C SER A 123 -10.65 -25.90 8.33
N GLN A 124 -10.65 -27.04 7.64
CA GLN A 124 -9.44 -27.73 7.19
C GLN A 124 -8.74 -26.97 6.07
N ARG A 125 -9.48 -26.41 5.09
CA ARG A 125 -8.93 -25.51 4.06
C ARG A 125 -8.34 -24.24 4.69
N SER A 126 -9.03 -23.61 5.62
CA SER A 126 -8.52 -22.42 6.32
C SER A 126 -7.39 -22.74 7.29
N LYS A 127 -7.38 -23.91 7.95
CA LYS A 127 -6.23 -24.41 8.73
C LYS A 127 -5.04 -24.76 7.83
N LEU A 128 -5.21 -25.42 6.69
CA LEU A 128 -4.13 -25.65 5.72
C LEU A 128 -3.55 -24.34 5.16
N LEU A 129 -4.40 -23.32 4.96
CA LEU A 129 -3.99 -21.97 4.56
C LEU A 129 -3.38 -21.13 5.71
N GLN A 130 -3.66 -21.46 6.98
CA GLN A 130 -3.12 -20.81 8.18
C GLN A 130 -1.87 -21.53 8.77
N ILE A 131 -1.68 -22.82 8.49
CA ILE A 131 -0.54 -23.64 8.94
C ILE A 131 0.66 -23.54 7.98
N GLN A 132 0.52 -22.89 6.81
CA GLN A 132 1.70 -22.35 6.15
C GLN A 132 2.22 -21.18 6.98
N GLU A 133 3.33 -21.42 7.66
CA GLU A 133 4.07 -20.43 8.42
C GLU A 133 4.52 -19.31 7.47
N LYS A 134 3.72 -18.25 7.34
CA LYS A 134 4.01 -17.15 6.42
C LYS A 134 5.11 -16.28 7.01
N TYR A 135 6.19 -16.15 6.25
CA TYR A 135 7.22 -15.12 6.40
C TYR A 135 7.10 -14.16 5.21
N CYS A 136 7.41 -12.88 5.41
CA CYS A 136 7.47 -11.92 4.31
C CYS A 136 8.85 -12.04 3.64
N LEU A 137 8.89 -12.41 2.36
CA LEU A 137 10.15 -12.51 1.62
C LEU A 137 10.41 -11.25 0.80
N ILE A 138 11.52 -10.58 1.11
CA ILE A 138 11.98 -9.37 0.42
C ILE A 138 13.23 -9.71 -0.36
N MET A 139 13.24 -9.45 -1.66
CA MET A 139 14.43 -9.55 -2.49
C MET A 139 14.96 -8.15 -2.80
N ILE A 140 16.26 -7.92 -2.60
CA ILE A 140 16.95 -6.67 -2.96
C ILE A 140 17.94 -6.95 -4.07
N ILE A 141 17.73 -6.36 -5.25
CA ILE A 141 18.67 -6.38 -6.38
C ILE A 141 19.53 -5.11 -6.34
N GLY A 142 20.84 -5.27 -6.51
CA GLY A 142 21.83 -4.20 -6.31
C GLY A 142 22.15 -4.02 -4.83
N ALA A 143 22.18 -5.11 -4.06
CA ALA A 143 22.36 -5.07 -2.61
C ALA A 143 23.76 -4.64 -2.15
N GLY A 144 24.76 -4.62 -3.03
CA GLY A 144 26.13 -4.14 -2.76
C GLY A 144 26.28 -2.62 -2.85
N ARG A 145 25.18 -1.87 -3.06
CA ARG A 145 25.17 -0.41 -2.95
C ARG A 145 25.28 0.01 -1.47
N SER A 146 25.94 1.14 -1.22
CA SER A 146 26.20 1.68 0.13
C SER A 146 24.95 1.83 0.99
N MET A 147 23.83 2.20 0.35
CA MET A 147 22.50 2.34 0.94
C MET A 147 22.01 1.09 1.69
N CYS A 148 22.39 -0.12 1.24
CA CYS A 148 21.85 -1.36 1.80
C CYS A 148 22.33 -1.65 3.21
N LEU A 149 23.47 -1.08 3.62
CA LEU A 149 23.94 -1.14 5.01
C LEU A 149 22.95 -0.51 5.98
N ASP A 150 22.27 0.56 5.57
CA ASP A 150 21.29 1.26 6.40
C ASP A 150 19.86 0.73 6.17
N LEU A 151 19.55 0.32 4.93
CA LEU A 151 18.20 -0.16 4.57
C LEU A 151 17.87 -1.50 5.22
N VAL A 152 18.79 -2.48 5.18
CA VAL A 152 18.51 -3.84 5.69
C VAL A 152 18.13 -3.84 7.18
N PRO A 153 18.88 -3.17 8.08
CA PRO A 153 18.47 -3.06 9.48
C PRO A 153 17.10 -2.37 9.66
N GLN A 154 16.81 -1.30 8.90
CA GLN A 154 15.54 -0.58 9.00
C GLN A 154 14.35 -1.46 8.55
N LEU A 155 14.52 -2.25 7.49
CA LEU A 155 13.52 -3.23 7.06
C LEU A 155 13.27 -4.29 8.13
N LEU A 156 14.34 -4.83 8.73
CA LEU A 156 14.22 -5.80 9.82
C LEU A 156 13.47 -5.24 11.03
N MET A 157 13.61 -3.94 11.33
CA MET A 157 12.91 -3.28 12.44
C MET A 157 11.46 -2.85 12.12
N THR A 158 11.03 -2.95 10.85
CA THR A 158 9.69 -2.52 10.42
C THR A 158 8.64 -3.58 10.76
N LYS A 159 7.89 -3.35 11.84
CA LYS A 159 6.94 -4.32 12.40
C LYS A 159 5.74 -4.61 11.50
N GLU A 160 5.35 -3.66 10.66
CA GLU A 160 4.25 -3.76 9.71
C GLU A 160 4.48 -4.86 8.67
N LEU A 161 5.74 -5.19 8.41
CA LEU A 161 6.14 -6.26 7.47
C LEU A 161 6.23 -7.63 8.14
N TRP A 162 6.12 -7.72 9.47
CA TRP A 162 6.30 -8.98 10.19
C TRP A 162 5.02 -9.82 10.08
N LEU A 163 5.14 -10.95 9.38
CA LEU A 163 4.13 -12.02 9.40
C LEU A 163 4.40 -12.98 10.56
N SER A 164 3.70 -14.12 10.60
CA SER A 164 3.81 -15.12 11.68
C SER A 164 5.24 -15.60 11.97
N ARG A 165 6.12 -15.67 10.96
CA ARG A 165 7.53 -16.05 11.08
C ARG A 165 8.53 -14.91 10.77
N GLY A 166 8.11 -13.65 10.86
CA GLY A 166 8.99 -12.50 10.63
C GLY A 166 9.28 -12.22 9.15
N ILE A 167 10.48 -11.71 8.87
CA ILE A 167 10.94 -11.30 7.52
C ILE A 167 12.18 -12.09 7.09
N VAL A 168 12.21 -12.51 5.82
CA VAL A 168 13.40 -13.03 5.15
C VAL A 168 13.86 -12.03 4.10
N ILE A 169 15.11 -11.57 4.17
CA ILE A 169 15.68 -10.64 3.19
C ILE A 169 16.75 -11.35 2.36
N ASN A 170 16.47 -11.52 1.07
CA ASN A 170 17.38 -12.08 0.08
C ASN A 170 18.14 -10.95 -0.62
N LEU A 171 19.47 -10.98 -0.55
CA LEU A 171 20.37 -10.00 -1.14
C LEU A 171 21.02 -10.56 -2.40
N TYR A 172 20.90 -9.83 -3.51
CA TYR A 172 21.53 -10.15 -4.78
C TYR A 172 22.28 -8.93 -5.34
N ASP A 173 23.46 -9.18 -5.91
CA ASP A 173 24.22 -8.22 -6.72
C ASP A 173 25.08 -9.00 -7.72
N GLU A 174 25.81 -8.31 -8.58
CA GLU A 174 26.81 -8.93 -9.45
C GLU A 174 27.93 -9.60 -8.63
N PRO A 175 28.56 -10.68 -9.13
CA PRO A 175 29.60 -11.42 -8.42
C PRO A 175 30.73 -10.54 -7.86
N GLY A 176 31.10 -9.48 -8.58
CA GLY A 176 32.12 -8.53 -8.15
C GLY A 176 31.78 -7.77 -6.86
N CYS A 177 30.50 -7.70 -6.48
CA CYS A 177 30.03 -7.01 -5.28
C CYS A 177 29.76 -7.93 -4.08
N PHE A 178 29.99 -9.25 -4.20
CA PHE A 178 29.67 -10.22 -3.13
C PHE A 178 30.40 -9.95 -1.81
N PHE A 179 31.61 -9.38 -1.85
CA PHE A 179 32.34 -9.01 -0.64
C PHE A 179 31.57 -7.95 0.20
N LYS A 180 30.85 -7.04 -0.46
CA LYS A 180 30.00 -6.05 0.20
C LYS A 180 28.75 -6.70 0.80
N LEU A 181 28.16 -7.67 0.09
CA LEU A 181 27.03 -8.45 0.59
C LEU A 181 27.40 -9.23 1.87
N LYS A 182 28.58 -9.84 1.90
CA LYS A 182 29.10 -10.54 3.10
C LYS A 182 29.21 -9.60 4.31
N ARG A 183 29.61 -8.34 4.09
CA ARG A 183 29.64 -7.32 5.14
C ARG A 183 28.24 -6.99 5.66
N ILE A 184 27.29 -6.70 4.77
CA ILE A 184 25.89 -6.43 5.14
C ILE A 184 25.29 -7.61 5.90
N PHE A 185 25.52 -8.83 5.43
CA PHE A 185 25.07 -10.06 6.09
C PHE A 185 25.65 -10.20 7.50
N LYS A 186 26.95 -9.92 7.69
CA LYS A 186 27.59 -9.95 9.01
C LYS A 186 27.00 -8.91 9.96
N ASP A 187 26.77 -7.68 9.48
CA ASP A 187 26.20 -6.59 10.27
C ASP A 187 24.70 -6.83 10.57
N ALA A 188 23.97 -7.45 9.66
CA ALA A 188 22.57 -7.82 9.88
C ALA A 188 22.43 -8.93 10.94
N ARG A 189 23.38 -9.87 11.02
CA ARG A 189 23.37 -10.94 12.04
C ARG A 189 23.55 -10.44 13.47
N THR A 190 24.21 -9.30 13.68
CA THR A 190 24.33 -8.71 15.02
C THR A 190 23.07 -7.96 15.44
N THR A 191 22.31 -7.47 14.46
CA THR A 191 21.04 -6.74 14.66
C THR A 191 19.83 -7.68 14.70
N GLY A 192 19.95 -8.87 14.10
CA GLY A 192 18.91 -9.87 14.02
C GLY A 192 18.62 -10.54 15.37
N ALA A 193 17.56 -10.10 16.03
CA ALA A 193 16.95 -10.82 17.14
C ALA A 193 15.67 -11.53 16.62
N GLY A 194 15.59 -12.86 16.78
CA GLY A 194 14.38 -13.64 16.53
C GLY A 194 14.28 -14.33 15.16
N LEU A 195 13.06 -14.42 14.61
CA LEU A 195 12.69 -15.19 13.41
C LEU A 195 13.13 -14.55 12.07
N ASN A 196 13.78 -13.39 12.12
CA ASN A 196 14.18 -12.64 10.93
C ASN A 196 15.52 -13.15 10.38
N THR A 197 15.59 -13.39 9.07
CA THR A 197 16.80 -13.93 8.42
C THR A 197 17.22 -13.09 7.22
N VAL A 198 18.52 -13.02 6.97
CA VAL A 198 19.10 -12.36 5.79
C VAL A 198 19.92 -13.39 5.06
N ASN A 199 19.73 -13.55 3.75
CA ASN A 199 20.43 -14.53 2.94
C ASN A 199 21.10 -13.84 1.74
N ILE A 200 22.19 -14.41 1.26
CA ILE A 200 22.82 -14.00 0.00
C ILE A 200 22.39 -15.01 -1.06
N VAL A 201 21.85 -14.51 -2.17
CA VAL A 201 21.39 -15.34 -3.29
C VAL A 201 22.37 -15.16 -4.45
N GLU A 202 22.76 -16.27 -5.08
CA GLU A 202 23.71 -16.26 -6.20
C GLU A 202 23.03 -16.02 -7.56
N ASN A 203 21.75 -16.39 -7.68
CA ASN A 203 20.98 -16.30 -8.92
C ASN A 203 19.63 -15.60 -8.69
N ILE A 204 19.26 -14.66 -9.56
CA ILE A 204 17.98 -13.94 -9.47
C ILE A 204 16.76 -14.90 -9.42
N PRO A 205 16.65 -15.95 -10.26
CA PRO A 205 15.52 -16.87 -10.23
C PRO A 205 15.22 -17.49 -8.87
N ASP A 206 16.25 -17.84 -8.09
CA ASP A 206 16.07 -18.46 -6.78
C ASP A 206 15.53 -17.48 -5.74
N GLY A 207 15.87 -16.19 -5.89
CA GLY A 207 15.30 -15.12 -5.07
C GLY A 207 13.84 -14.81 -5.42
N LEU A 208 13.41 -15.07 -6.66
CA LEU A 208 12.08 -14.69 -7.16
C LEU A 208 10.96 -15.68 -6.81
N LYS A 209 11.24 -17.00 -6.71
CA LYS A 209 10.22 -18.08 -6.62
C LYS A 209 9.10 -17.88 -5.59
N ASN A 210 9.40 -17.24 -4.46
CA ASN A 210 8.43 -16.95 -3.39
C ASN A 210 8.54 -15.50 -2.89
N CYS A 211 8.90 -14.57 -3.77
CA CYS A 211 9.14 -13.18 -3.40
C CYS A 211 7.83 -12.40 -3.23
N ASP A 212 7.64 -11.79 -2.05
CA ASP A 212 6.51 -10.89 -1.81
C ASP A 212 6.83 -9.46 -2.25
N ILE A 213 8.06 -9.01 -2.03
CA ILE A 213 8.52 -7.64 -2.31
C ILE A 213 9.88 -7.67 -3.00
N LEU A 214 9.95 -7.17 -4.22
CA LEU A 214 11.18 -6.91 -4.95
C LEU A 214 11.56 -5.43 -4.85
N ILE A 215 12.74 -5.13 -4.29
CA ILE A 215 13.32 -3.79 -4.26
C ILE A 215 14.47 -3.75 -5.25
N TYR A 216 14.34 -2.93 -6.29
CA TYR A 216 15.37 -2.76 -7.31
C TYR A 216 16.16 -1.47 -7.08
N LEU A 217 17.43 -1.62 -6.70
CA LEU A 217 18.35 -0.52 -6.38
C LEU A 217 19.50 -0.38 -7.38
N ASP A 218 19.64 -1.35 -8.28
CA ASP A 218 20.74 -1.36 -9.23
C ASP A 218 20.66 -0.20 -10.24
N SER A 219 21.81 0.22 -10.74
CA SER A 219 21.96 1.42 -11.56
C SER A 219 23.08 1.29 -12.56
N LEU A 220 22.73 1.34 -13.84
CA LEU A 220 23.68 1.43 -14.95
C LEU A 220 23.91 2.88 -15.32
N VAL A 221 25.01 3.45 -14.82
CA VAL A 221 25.40 4.83 -15.11
C VAL A 221 25.83 4.95 -16.57
N ARG A 222 25.56 6.12 -17.17
CA ARG A 222 26.00 6.46 -18.52
C ARG A 222 27.52 6.58 -18.57
N GLU A 223 28.14 5.97 -19.58
CA GLU A 223 29.58 6.08 -19.79
C GLU A 223 29.94 7.40 -20.49
N GLU A 224 31.18 7.88 -20.35
CA GLU A 224 31.61 9.23 -20.78
C GLU A 224 31.34 9.51 -22.27
N TYR A 225 31.46 8.50 -23.14
CA TYR A 225 31.29 8.61 -24.59
C TYR A 225 30.04 7.90 -25.12
N GLU A 226 29.17 7.42 -24.23
CA GLU A 226 27.95 6.71 -24.63
C GLU A 226 26.85 7.70 -25.01
N GLY A 227 26.24 7.53 -26.17
CA GLY A 227 25.06 8.29 -26.59
C GLY A 227 23.83 7.96 -25.71
N THR A 228 22.89 8.90 -25.57
CA THR A 228 21.68 8.71 -24.77
C THR A 228 20.88 7.47 -25.20
N ASP A 229 20.73 7.25 -26.51
CA ASP A 229 19.95 6.11 -27.03
C ASP A 229 20.64 4.77 -26.74
N ASN A 230 21.96 4.69 -26.89
CA ASN A 230 22.73 3.48 -26.54
C ASN A 230 22.62 3.17 -25.05
N TRP A 231 22.72 4.20 -24.20
CA TRP A 231 22.55 4.07 -22.76
C TRP A 231 21.15 3.57 -22.39
N LEU A 232 20.10 4.14 -22.98
CA LEU A 232 18.73 3.69 -22.77
C LEU A 232 18.51 2.27 -23.28
N GLN A 233 19.09 1.90 -24.42
CA GLN A 233 18.98 0.56 -24.99
C GLN A 233 19.68 -0.49 -24.12
N ARG A 234 20.86 -0.18 -23.57
CA ARG A 234 21.57 -1.05 -22.63
C ARG A 234 20.76 -1.28 -21.35
N ASN A 235 20.20 -0.20 -20.80
CA ASN A 235 19.28 -0.25 -19.67
C ASN A 235 18.01 -1.06 -19.99
N TYR A 236 17.44 -0.89 -21.18
CA TYR A 236 16.29 -1.65 -21.64
C TYR A 236 16.59 -3.15 -21.65
N LYS A 237 17.72 -3.58 -22.23
CA LYS A 237 18.11 -4.99 -22.27
C LYS A 237 18.21 -5.61 -20.88
N THR A 238 18.84 -4.93 -19.93
CA THR A 238 18.97 -5.42 -18.55
C THR A 238 17.61 -5.60 -17.88
N ILE A 239 16.71 -4.63 -17.99
CA ILE A 239 15.38 -4.72 -17.39
C ILE A 239 14.49 -5.72 -18.13
N ALA A 240 14.59 -5.82 -19.46
CA ALA A 240 13.87 -6.82 -20.24
C ALA A 240 14.23 -8.25 -19.80
N ASN A 241 15.52 -8.52 -19.58
CA ASN A 241 15.99 -9.80 -19.03
C ASN A 241 15.49 -10.05 -17.60
N LEU A 242 15.34 -9.01 -16.78
CA LEU A 242 14.71 -9.16 -15.46
C LEU A 242 13.21 -9.46 -15.59
N CYS A 243 12.53 -8.83 -16.55
CA CYS A 243 11.09 -9.05 -16.80
C CYS A 243 10.81 -10.49 -17.25
N THR A 244 11.67 -11.08 -18.09
CA THR A 244 11.52 -12.50 -18.49
C THR A 244 11.63 -13.42 -17.28
N GLN A 245 12.63 -13.21 -16.42
CA GLN A 245 12.79 -13.98 -15.19
C GLN A 245 11.62 -13.78 -14.20
N ILE A 246 11.06 -12.58 -14.11
CA ILE A 246 9.88 -12.33 -13.27
C ILE A 246 8.65 -13.08 -13.79
N ASN A 247 8.41 -13.06 -15.11
CA ASN A 247 7.30 -13.80 -15.70
C ASN A 247 7.44 -15.32 -15.44
N GLU A 248 8.66 -15.85 -15.52
CA GLU A 248 8.95 -17.28 -15.30
C GLU A 248 8.85 -17.68 -13.83
N TYR A 249 9.50 -16.97 -12.93
CA TYR A 249 9.75 -17.45 -11.55
C TYR A 249 8.93 -16.72 -10.48
N ALA A 250 8.58 -15.44 -10.65
CA ALA A 250 7.98 -14.65 -9.57
C ALA A 250 6.49 -14.98 -9.35
N PRO A 251 5.94 -14.87 -8.13
CA PRO A 251 4.51 -15.04 -7.91
C PRO A 251 3.70 -13.83 -8.40
N SER A 252 2.41 -14.02 -8.70
CA SER A 252 1.54 -12.96 -9.24
C SER A 252 1.20 -11.84 -8.25
N HIS A 253 1.31 -12.11 -6.95
CA HIS A 253 1.07 -11.13 -5.89
C HIS A 253 2.29 -10.28 -5.52
N MET A 254 3.45 -10.54 -6.14
CA MET A 254 4.69 -9.81 -5.85
C MET A 254 4.51 -8.31 -6.11
N LYS A 255 5.05 -7.48 -5.20
CA LYS A 255 5.14 -6.03 -5.36
C LYS A 255 6.55 -5.63 -5.75
N VAL A 256 6.68 -4.63 -6.62
CA VAL A 256 7.97 -4.16 -7.11
C VAL A 256 8.13 -2.69 -6.77
N ILE A 257 9.25 -2.36 -6.14
CA ILE A 257 9.63 -0.99 -5.77
C ILE A 257 10.94 -0.64 -6.47
N PHE A 258 10.89 0.38 -7.31
CA PHE A 258 12.09 0.98 -7.89
C PHE A 258 12.54 2.18 -7.04
N CYS A 259 13.80 2.20 -6.64
CA CYS A 259 14.42 3.34 -5.96
C CYS A 259 15.90 3.53 -6.37
N SER A 260 16.21 3.18 -7.63
CA SER A 260 17.56 3.24 -8.17
C SER A 260 18.07 4.68 -8.31
N ARG A 261 19.38 4.84 -8.44
CA ARG A 261 20.03 6.13 -8.77
C ARG A 261 19.86 6.57 -10.22
N CYS A 262 19.34 5.69 -11.08
CA CYS A 262 19.35 5.84 -12.53
C CYS A 262 17.97 6.29 -13.05
N LEU A 263 17.28 5.43 -13.81
CA LEU A 263 16.05 5.74 -14.53
C LEU A 263 14.86 4.91 -13.98
N PRO A 264 14.42 5.13 -12.74
CA PRO A 264 13.44 4.24 -12.12
C PRO A 264 12.05 4.30 -12.78
N CYS A 265 11.60 5.48 -13.26
CA CYS A 265 10.35 5.57 -14.04
C CYS A 265 10.47 4.86 -15.40
N PHE A 266 11.64 4.91 -16.05
CA PHE A 266 11.89 4.16 -17.29
C PHE A 266 11.80 2.66 -17.06
N TYR A 267 12.44 2.14 -16.00
CA TYR A 267 12.39 0.72 -15.65
C TYR A 267 10.97 0.26 -15.34
N ALA A 268 10.19 1.06 -14.59
CA ALA A 268 8.80 0.76 -14.29
C ALA A 268 7.93 0.72 -15.56
N ASN A 269 8.12 1.63 -16.53
CA ASN A 269 7.39 1.58 -17.80
C ASN A 269 7.74 0.33 -18.62
N ILE A 270 9.02 -0.05 -18.70
CA ILE A 270 9.43 -1.31 -19.36
C ILE A 270 8.74 -2.50 -18.70
N MET A 271 8.76 -2.54 -17.37
CA MET A 271 8.18 -3.66 -16.62
C MET A 271 6.66 -3.76 -16.83
N LEU A 272 5.94 -2.63 -16.88
CA LEU A 272 4.52 -2.61 -17.20
C LEU A 272 4.20 -3.12 -18.61
N GLU A 273 5.11 -2.98 -19.58
CA GLU A 273 4.91 -3.43 -20.96
C GLU A 273 5.29 -4.89 -21.20
N LEU A 274 6.24 -5.43 -20.42
CA LEU A 274 6.79 -6.78 -20.63
C LEU A 274 6.29 -7.82 -19.61
N VAL A 275 5.94 -7.41 -18.40
CA VAL A 275 5.47 -8.33 -17.35
C VAL A 275 3.96 -8.47 -17.45
N THR A 276 3.49 -9.70 -17.71
CA THR A 276 2.07 -10.01 -17.83
C THR A 276 1.48 -10.59 -16.55
N LYS A 277 2.34 -11.13 -15.67
CA LYS A 277 1.93 -11.83 -14.44
C LYS A 277 1.55 -10.90 -13.28
N LEU A 278 2.12 -9.68 -13.24
CA LEU A 278 1.92 -8.72 -12.16
C LEU A 278 0.89 -7.66 -12.55
N SER A 279 0.06 -7.26 -11.59
CA SER A 279 -0.82 -6.09 -11.77
C SER A 279 0.01 -4.81 -11.91
N SER A 280 -0.44 -3.88 -12.76
CA SER A 280 0.18 -2.56 -12.89
C SER A 280 0.19 -1.76 -11.58
N THR A 281 -0.73 -2.07 -10.67
CA THR A 281 -0.84 -1.44 -9.34
C THR A 281 0.24 -1.92 -8.36
N ASN A 282 0.91 -3.04 -8.64
CA ASN A 282 1.93 -3.62 -7.78
C ASN A 282 3.33 -3.06 -8.08
N ILE A 283 3.48 -2.30 -9.16
CA ILE A 283 4.75 -1.73 -9.61
C ILE A 283 4.75 -0.24 -9.30
N VAL A 284 5.65 0.18 -8.41
CA VAL A 284 5.75 1.58 -8.00
C VAL A 284 7.19 2.06 -7.96
N VAL A 285 7.35 3.38 -8.06
CA VAL A 285 8.64 4.06 -7.92
C VAL A 285 8.63 4.93 -6.67
N ALA A 286 9.56 4.70 -5.76
CA ALA A 286 9.71 5.51 -4.56
C ALA A 286 10.32 6.88 -4.92
N SER A 287 9.52 7.94 -4.81
CA SER A 287 9.91 9.30 -5.21
C SER A 287 10.25 10.23 -4.04
N ALA A 288 9.69 9.96 -2.86
CA ALA A 288 9.76 10.85 -1.69
C ALA A 288 11.20 11.23 -1.28
N HIS A 289 12.19 10.41 -1.63
CA HIS A 289 13.59 10.70 -1.35
C HIS A 289 14.07 12.03 -1.97
N TYR A 290 13.56 12.45 -3.14
CA TYR A 290 13.88 13.76 -3.71
C TYR A 290 13.37 14.92 -2.85
N GLY A 291 12.17 14.78 -2.29
CA GLY A 291 11.60 15.75 -1.34
C GLY A 291 12.37 15.78 -0.02
N LEU A 292 12.69 14.60 0.52
CA LEU A 292 13.46 14.44 1.76
C LEU A 292 14.90 14.98 1.68
N GLU A 293 15.54 14.89 0.52
CA GLU A 293 16.88 15.49 0.30
C GLU A 293 16.83 17.03 0.36
N LEU A 294 15.73 17.63 -0.11
CA LEU A 294 15.61 19.08 -0.23
C LEU A 294 15.05 19.72 1.04
N ILE A 295 14.07 19.07 1.69
CA ILE A 295 13.38 19.58 2.88
C ILE A 295 14.36 19.98 3.98
N TYR A 296 15.42 19.17 4.20
CA TYR A 296 16.40 19.44 5.24
C TYR A 296 17.03 20.81 5.06
N THR A 297 17.57 21.07 3.87
CA THR A 297 18.26 22.33 3.56
C THR A 297 17.33 23.53 3.60
N PHE A 298 16.09 23.32 3.17
CA PHE A 298 15.13 24.39 3.07
C PHE A 298 14.58 24.79 4.45
N VAL A 299 14.08 23.85 5.23
CA VAL A 299 13.52 24.08 6.57
C VAL A 299 14.58 24.64 7.52
N SER A 300 15.80 24.12 7.47
CA SER A 300 16.92 24.65 8.27
C SER A 300 17.31 26.07 7.89
N SER A 301 17.21 26.45 6.60
CA SER A 301 17.48 27.83 6.17
C SER A 301 16.45 28.85 6.68
N LEU A 302 15.28 28.38 7.12
CA LEU A 302 14.21 29.19 7.70
C LEU A 302 14.23 29.18 9.25
N GLY A 303 15.18 28.47 9.87
CA GLY A 303 15.28 28.36 11.33
C GLY A 303 14.19 27.49 11.97
N LEU A 304 13.54 26.61 11.19
CA LEU A 304 12.43 25.77 11.65
C LEU A 304 12.87 24.32 11.91
N THR A 305 12.04 23.56 12.63
CA THR A 305 12.27 22.14 12.93
C THR A 305 11.56 21.23 11.92
N GLN A 306 12.22 20.16 11.47
CA GLN A 306 11.70 19.26 10.44
C GLN A 306 10.57 18.34 10.92
N GLN A 307 10.43 18.14 12.23
CA GLN A 307 9.46 17.19 12.81
C GLN A 307 8.01 17.54 12.46
N ASN A 308 7.75 18.82 12.20
CA ASN A 308 6.42 19.33 11.92
C ASN A 308 6.10 19.38 10.42
N PHE A 309 6.97 18.88 9.55
CA PHE A 309 6.77 18.97 8.11
C PHE A 309 6.54 17.61 7.46
N GLY A 310 5.55 17.56 6.57
CA GLY A 310 5.38 16.48 5.60
C GLY A 310 6.46 16.55 4.51
N CYS A 311 6.71 15.42 3.83
CA CYS A 311 7.62 15.40 2.70
C CYS A 311 7.06 16.27 1.55
N PRO A 312 7.87 17.16 0.94
CA PRO A 312 7.46 17.89 -0.26
C PRO A 312 7.00 16.94 -1.36
N PRO A 313 5.88 17.25 -2.05
CA PRO A 313 5.45 16.50 -3.21
C PRO A 313 6.50 16.47 -4.32
N VAL A 314 6.58 15.34 -5.03
CA VAL A 314 7.52 15.14 -6.13
C VAL A 314 6.75 14.78 -7.40
N TRP A 315 6.95 15.61 -8.42
CA TRP A 315 6.35 15.48 -9.74
C TRP A 315 7.41 15.11 -10.77
N GLY A 316 7.07 14.30 -11.78
CA GLY A 316 7.96 14.09 -12.92
C GLY A 316 8.26 12.64 -13.29
N PHE A 317 9.02 12.50 -14.37
CA PHE A 317 9.60 11.24 -14.81
C PHE A 317 10.98 11.05 -14.16
N LEU A 318 10.98 10.38 -13.01
CA LEU A 318 12.15 10.25 -12.15
C LEU A 318 13.35 9.63 -12.87
N GLY A 319 14.51 10.23 -12.65
CA GLY A 319 15.77 9.92 -13.34
C GLY A 319 16.08 10.82 -14.53
N ILE A 320 15.06 11.46 -15.14
CA ILE A 320 15.23 12.34 -16.30
C ILE A 320 14.77 13.76 -15.95
N SER A 321 13.49 13.92 -15.62
CA SER A 321 12.86 15.22 -15.43
C SER A 321 11.95 15.17 -14.20
N HIS A 322 12.34 15.86 -13.13
CA HIS A 322 11.58 15.87 -11.88
C HIS A 322 11.56 17.26 -11.25
N PHE A 323 10.51 17.52 -10.49
CA PHE A 323 10.24 18.77 -9.79
C PHE A 323 9.78 18.45 -8.36
N VAL A 324 10.38 19.13 -7.39
CA VAL A 324 10.05 19.00 -5.97
C VAL A 324 9.26 20.25 -5.60
N ASP A 325 8.00 20.06 -5.27
CA ASP A 325 7.09 21.16 -4.97
C ASP A 325 7.13 21.52 -3.48
N VAL A 326 7.94 22.52 -3.17
CA VAL A 326 8.10 23.00 -1.80
C VAL A 326 6.92 23.87 -1.35
N HIS A 327 6.15 24.43 -2.28
CA HIS A 327 5.06 25.34 -1.96
C HIS A 327 3.87 24.55 -1.40
N HIS A 328 3.60 23.39 -1.98
CA HIS A 328 2.59 22.45 -1.51
C HIS A 328 3.16 21.46 -0.48
N MET A 329 4.15 21.87 0.32
CA MET A 329 4.53 21.14 1.51
C MET A 329 3.54 21.43 2.64
N ILE A 330 3.22 20.42 3.45
CA ILE A 330 2.31 20.55 4.59
C ILE A 330 3.13 20.75 5.87
N GLN A 331 2.73 21.73 6.69
CA GLN A 331 3.25 21.97 8.02
C GLN A 331 2.16 21.68 9.05
N LYS A 332 2.51 20.90 10.07
CA LYS A 332 1.76 20.74 11.30
C LYS A 332 2.03 21.93 12.22
N CYS A 333 1.00 22.74 12.45
CA CYS A 333 1.05 23.92 13.28
C CYS A 333 0.15 23.72 14.49
N ASP A 334 0.66 24.07 15.66
CA ASP A 334 -0.16 24.11 16.86
C ASP A 334 -0.77 25.50 17.01
N VAL A 335 -2.10 25.52 17.08
CA VAL A 335 -2.92 26.72 17.06
C VAL A 335 -3.75 26.76 18.32
N TYR A 336 -3.74 27.91 18.98
CA TYR A 336 -4.55 28.13 20.18
C TYR A 336 -5.91 28.66 19.79
N TYR A 337 -6.96 27.88 20.07
CA TYR A 337 -8.32 28.35 19.92
C TYR A 337 -8.78 29.03 21.20
N PRO A 338 -9.15 30.32 21.15
CA PRO A 338 -9.59 31.04 22.33
C PRO A 338 -10.92 30.46 22.83
N ASN A 339 -11.02 30.21 24.14
CA ASN A 339 -12.28 29.81 24.76
C ASN A 339 -13.24 31.01 24.82
N LYS A 340 -14.54 30.78 24.98
CA LYS A 340 -15.55 31.86 25.15
C LYS A 340 -15.18 32.89 26.22
N ARG A 341 -14.39 32.47 27.23
CA ARG A 341 -13.83 33.34 28.27
C ARG A 341 -12.82 34.35 27.71
N ALA A 342 -11.92 33.92 26.82
CA ALA A 342 -10.87 34.76 26.24
C ALA A 342 -11.41 35.84 25.30
N LEU A 343 -12.58 35.64 24.69
CA LEU A 343 -13.23 36.63 23.84
C LEU A 343 -13.84 37.80 24.64
N ASN A 344 -13.98 37.66 25.97
CA ASN A 344 -14.71 38.59 26.84
C ASN A 344 -13.86 39.19 27.99
N LEU A 345 -12.51 39.22 27.89
CA LEU A 345 -11.61 39.50 29.04
C LEU A 345 -10.70 40.75 28.92
N ASN A 346 -10.42 41.35 30.08
CA ASN A 346 -9.44 42.44 30.34
C ASN A 346 -7.99 41.93 30.46
N GLU A 347 -7.01 42.77 30.12
CA GLU A 347 -5.58 42.47 29.87
C GLU A 347 -4.78 41.80 31.02
N ASN A 348 -5.28 41.76 32.26
CA ASN A 348 -4.48 41.43 33.46
C ASN A 348 -4.67 40.01 34.04
N MET A 349 -5.05 39.00 33.26
CA MET A 349 -5.26 37.62 33.74
C MET A 349 -4.21 36.62 33.22
N ILE A 350 -3.80 35.69 34.11
CA ILE A 350 -2.67 34.73 33.89
C ILE A 350 -3.15 33.30 33.52
N LEU A 351 -4.47 33.05 33.52
CA LEU A 351 -5.02 31.72 33.25
C LEU A 351 -4.98 31.36 31.74
N PRO A 352 -4.86 30.06 31.39
CA PRO A 352 -4.80 29.63 30.00
C PRO A 352 -6.06 30.04 29.22
N LEU A 353 -5.87 30.82 28.14
CA LEU A 353 -6.91 31.49 27.36
C LEU A 353 -7.58 30.59 26.32
N GLY A 354 -7.10 29.36 26.13
CA GLY A 354 -7.59 28.49 25.07
C GLY A 354 -7.06 27.07 25.19
N ILE A 355 -7.48 26.24 24.24
CA ILE A 355 -7.00 24.87 24.07
C ILE A 355 -6.06 24.87 22.86
N GLN A 356 -4.93 24.17 22.97
CA GLN A 356 -4.02 23.97 21.85
C GLN A 356 -4.58 22.85 20.96
N HIS A 357 -4.79 23.16 19.69
CA HIS A 357 -5.18 22.20 18.66
C HIS A 357 -4.06 22.10 17.64
N SER A 358 -3.93 20.94 17.00
CA SER A 358 -2.95 20.75 15.93
C SER A 358 -3.67 20.80 14.59
N GLU A 359 -3.16 21.61 13.68
CA GLU A 359 -3.70 21.83 12.34
C GLU A 359 -2.64 21.56 11.28
N LEU A 360 -3.08 21.13 10.11
CA LEU A 360 -2.23 21.02 8.93
C LEU A 360 -2.45 22.25 8.03
N ARG A 361 -1.36 22.91 7.66
CA ARG A 361 -1.38 24.12 6.82
C ARG A 361 -0.41 23.99 5.66
N TRP A 362 -0.76 24.58 4.52
CA TRP A 362 0.17 24.67 3.39
C TRP A 362 1.29 25.66 3.70
N PHE A 363 2.51 25.33 3.29
CA PHE A 363 3.71 26.10 3.61
C PHE A 363 4.08 27.16 2.55
N PHE A 364 3.25 27.38 1.54
CA PHE A 364 3.55 28.26 0.40
C PHE A 364 3.97 29.68 0.81
N TYR A 365 3.42 30.21 1.90
CA TYR A 365 3.64 31.59 2.36
C TYR A 365 5.11 31.88 2.73
N MET A 366 5.86 30.88 3.21
CA MET A 366 7.30 31.01 3.52
C MET A 366 8.21 30.55 2.38
N ALA A 367 7.66 29.82 1.41
CA ALA A 367 8.41 29.35 0.24
C ALA A 367 8.52 30.39 -0.88
N HIS A 368 7.65 31.41 -0.87
CA HIS A 368 7.68 32.48 -1.86
C HIS A 368 9.05 33.18 -1.93
N ASP A 369 9.54 33.45 -3.14
CA ASP A 369 10.85 34.04 -3.44
C ASP A 369 12.09 33.30 -2.90
N LYS A 370 11.94 32.05 -2.43
CA LYS A 370 13.06 31.20 -2.04
C LYS A 370 13.43 30.25 -3.16
N TYR A 371 14.75 30.05 -3.33
CA TYR A 371 15.32 29.11 -4.31
C TYR A 371 15.96 27.91 -3.60
N PRO A 372 15.17 26.91 -3.17
CA PRO A 372 15.65 25.81 -2.34
C PRO A 372 16.76 24.99 -3.03
N TYR A 373 16.67 24.85 -4.36
CA TYR A 373 17.63 24.12 -5.17
C TYR A 373 19.06 24.64 -5.08
N LYS A 374 19.26 25.96 -4.95
CA LYS A 374 20.61 26.56 -4.91
C LYS A 374 21.40 26.08 -3.70
N ASN A 375 20.77 26.09 -2.53
CA ASN A 375 21.40 25.63 -1.28
C ASN A 375 21.54 24.11 -1.27
N HIS A 376 20.53 23.39 -1.77
CA HIS A 376 20.57 21.94 -1.92
C HIS A 376 21.77 21.48 -2.78
N PHE A 377 21.95 22.05 -3.99
CA PHE A 377 23.06 21.67 -4.87
C PHE A 377 24.44 21.99 -4.28
N LYS A 378 24.59 23.16 -3.62
CA LYS A 378 25.82 23.51 -2.92
C LYS A 378 26.17 22.48 -1.84
N ARG A 379 25.20 22.12 -1.00
CA ARG A 379 25.38 21.08 0.04
C ARG A 379 25.74 19.73 -0.58
N LYS A 380 25.03 19.31 -1.64
CA LYS A 380 25.25 18.02 -2.29
C LYS A 380 26.65 17.93 -2.91
N ALA A 381 27.14 19.01 -3.52
CA ALA A 381 28.50 19.11 -4.02
C ALA A 381 29.54 19.02 -2.89
N LEU A 382 29.33 19.77 -1.80
CA LEU A 382 30.21 19.76 -0.63
C LEU A 382 30.30 18.38 0.02
N LEU A 383 29.16 17.70 0.21
CA LEU A 383 29.13 16.36 0.79
C LEU A 383 29.81 15.33 -0.10
N ARG A 384 29.62 15.40 -1.42
CA ARG A 384 30.35 14.54 -2.35
C ARG A 384 31.85 14.76 -2.27
N TYR A 385 32.29 16.01 -2.15
CA TYR A 385 33.71 16.36 -2.00
C TYR A 385 34.29 15.84 -0.68
N GLN A 386 33.59 16.04 0.44
CA GLN A 386 34.09 15.69 1.78
C GLN A 386 34.01 14.19 2.09
N MET A 387 32.92 13.52 1.69
CA MET A 387 32.61 12.15 2.13
C MET A 387 32.77 11.12 1.01
N GLY A 388 32.96 11.54 -0.25
CA GLY A 388 33.09 10.65 -1.40
C GLY A 388 31.85 9.82 -1.72
N ARG A 389 30.69 10.08 -1.08
CA ARG A 389 29.45 9.29 -1.22
C ARG A 389 28.20 10.16 -1.33
N SER A 390 27.12 9.58 -1.87
CA SER A 390 25.78 10.20 -1.91
C SER A 390 25.04 10.07 -0.58
N GLU A 391 24.08 10.98 -0.34
CA GLU A 391 23.10 10.83 0.74
C GLU A 391 22.15 9.68 0.41
N ASP A 392 22.34 8.53 1.05
CA ASP A 392 21.53 7.33 0.80
C ASP A 392 20.38 7.19 1.81
N LEU A 393 20.45 7.86 2.97
CA LEU A 393 19.45 7.79 4.03
C LEU A 393 18.05 8.27 3.62
N PRO A 394 17.87 9.36 2.85
CA PRO A 394 16.55 9.77 2.36
C PRO A 394 15.86 8.69 1.53
N LYS A 395 16.63 7.89 0.80
CA LYS A 395 16.11 6.75 0.03
C LYS A 395 15.68 5.62 0.93
N CYS A 396 16.45 5.32 1.98
CA CYS A 396 16.09 4.27 2.93
C CYS A 396 14.76 4.62 3.59
N ARG A 397 14.64 5.86 4.05
CA ARG A 397 13.42 6.40 4.62
C ARG A 397 12.24 6.33 3.64
N ALA A 398 12.42 6.75 2.40
CA ALA A 398 11.35 6.69 1.39
C ALA A 398 10.83 5.26 1.13
N ILE A 399 11.72 4.27 1.07
CA ILE A 399 11.34 2.86 0.89
C ILE A 399 10.62 2.33 2.15
N CYS A 400 11.19 2.57 3.33
CA CYS A 400 10.62 2.10 4.58
C CYS A 400 9.25 2.73 4.87
N ASP A 401 9.11 4.04 4.67
CA ASP A 401 7.84 4.75 4.89
C ASP A 401 6.78 4.28 3.88
N LEU A 402 7.15 4.08 2.60
CA LEU A 402 6.27 3.47 1.61
C LEU A 402 5.77 2.08 2.05
N LEU A 403 6.68 1.21 2.50
CA LEU A 403 6.35 -0.14 2.92
C LEU A 403 5.48 -0.17 4.18
N LYS A 404 5.78 0.67 5.17
CA LYS A 404 4.94 0.84 6.36
C LYS A 404 3.51 1.20 5.97
N LEU A 405 3.34 2.15 5.06
CA LEU A 405 2.01 2.56 4.62
C LEU A 405 1.30 1.47 3.84
N TRP A 406 1.99 0.83 2.90
CA TRP A 406 1.39 -0.21 2.08
C TRP A 406 0.92 -1.42 2.89
N TYR A 407 1.62 -1.73 3.99
CA TYR A 407 1.35 -2.86 4.89
C TYR A 407 0.74 -2.46 6.24
N SER A 408 0.34 -1.20 6.41
CA SER A 408 -0.30 -0.68 7.64
C SER A 408 -1.62 -1.39 7.96
N LYS A 409 -2.13 -1.32 9.19
CA LYS A 409 -3.44 -1.93 9.55
C LYS A 409 -4.60 -1.04 9.08
N LYS A 410 -5.79 -1.63 8.87
CA LYS A 410 -6.94 -0.96 8.21
C LYS A 410 -7.37 0.37 8.83
N GLU A 411 -7.14 0.58 10.12
CA GLU A 411 -7.55 1.78 10.86
C GLU A 411 -6.77 3.05 10.46
N SER A 412 -5.65 2.94 9.72
CA SER A 412 -4.79 4.07 9.34
C SER A 412 -4.76 4.35 7.82
N ILE A 413 -5.72 3.83 7.04
CA ILE A 413 -5.72 3.94 5.58
C ILE A 413 -6.61 5.12 5.14
N GLY A 414 -6.04 6.08 4.41
CA GLY A 414 -6.80 7.07 3.64
C GLY A 414 -6.35 8.52 3.79
N ASP A 415 -5.73 8.88 4.91
CA ASP A 415 -5.39 10.28 5.21
C ASP A 415 -3.99 10.68 4.72
N GLU A 416 -3.10 9.71 4.48
CA GLU A 416 -1.72 9.98 4.12
C GLU A 416 -1.53 10.12 2.61
N ILE A 417 -1.08 11.32 2.21
CA ILE A 417 -0.70 11.63 0.83
C ILE A 417 0.82 11.56 0.73
N ILE A 418 1.32 10.69 -0.13
CA ILE A 418 2.75 10.57 -0.45
C ILE A 418 2.98 10.76 -1.94
N SER A 419 4.22 11.00 -2.35
CA SER A 419 4.56 11.04 -3.78
C SER A 419 5.14 9.71 -4.23
N LEU A 420 4.58 9.12 -5.28
CA LEU A 420 5.07 7.90 -5.92
C LEU A 420 4.98 7.99 -7.43
N GLY A 421 5.93 7.35 -8.12
CA GLY A 421 5.78 7.05 -9.54
C GLY A 421 4.88 5.84 -9.72
N ILE A 422 3.67 6.06 -10.23
CA ILE A 422 2.69 5.02 -10.52
C ILE A 422 2.19 5.16 -11.96
N ALA A 423 1.60 4.10 -12.51
CA ALA A 423 0.90 4.19 -13.79
C ALA A 423 -0.28 5.19 -13.68
N SER A 424 -0.22 6.29 -14.42
CA SER A 424 -1.26 7.32 -14.39
C SER A 424 -2.61 6.78 -14.86
N ASP A 425 -3.69 7.28 -14.28
CA ASP A 425 -5.08 7.04 -14.70
C ASP A 425 -5.64 8.14 -15.62
N GLY A 426 -4.83 9.15 -15.96
CA GLY A 426 -5.26 10.36 -16.68
C GLY A 426 -5.29 11.62 -15.80
N SER A 427 -5.08 11.48 -14.48
CA SER A 427 -5.05 12.61 -13.54
C SER A 427 -4.01 13.66 -13.92
N PHE A 428 -4.32 14.93 -13.61
CA PHE A 428 -3.45 16.09 -13.87
C PHE A 428 -3.05 16.28 -15.35
N GLY A 429 -3.76 15.66 -16.29
CA GLY A 429 -3.40 15.69 -17.71
C GLY A 429 -2.25 14.75 -18.08
N ILE A 430 -1.81 13.88 -17.15
CA ILE A 430 -0.75 12.90 -17.40
C ILE A 430 -1.35 11.70 -18.16
N PRO A 431 -0.81 11.31 -19.33
CA PRO A 431 -1.37 10.22 -20.14
C PRO A 431 -1.53 8.91 -19.37
N LYS A 432 -2.67 8.24 -19.58
CA LYS A 432 -2.97 6.96 -18.93
C LYS A 432 -1.91 5.91 -19.25
N GLY A 433 -1.47 5.18 -18.23
CA GLY A 433 -0.46 4.12 -18.33
C GLY A 433 0.99 4.61 -18.43
N LEU A 434 1.25 5.92 -18.40
CA LEU A 434 2.61 6.45 -18.22
C LEU A 434 2.98 6.42 -16.74
N VAL A 435 4.11 5.79 -16.38
CA VAL A 435 4.61 5.88 -15.00
C VAL A 435 5.19 7.27 -14.77
N PHE A 436 4.59 8.01 -13.86
CA PHE A 436 4.96 9.39 -13.55
C PHE A 436 4.79 9.63 -12.05
N SER A 437 5.73 10.34 -11.44
CA SER A 437 5.67 10.71 -10.03
C SER A 437 4.59 11.77 -9.82
N GLN A 438 3.71 11.49 -8.88
CA GLN A 438 2.61 12.38 -8.51
C GLN A 438 2.14 12.09 -7.07
N PRO A 439 1.38 12.99 -6.44
CA PRO A 439 0.72 12.76 -5.17
C PRO A 439 -0.31 11.63 -5.28
N VAL A 440 -0.21 10.68 -4.36
CA VAL A 440 -1.05 9.48 -4.29
C VAL A 440 -1.47 9.21 -2.86
N TYR A 441 -2.57 8.48 -2.72
CA TYR A 441 -3.03 7.92 -1.46
C TYR A 441 -3.30 6.43 -1.63
N LEU A 442 -3.30 5.69 -0.53
CA LEU A 442 -3.58 4.27 -0.54
C LEU A 442 -5.09 4.04 -0.45
N LYS A 443 -5.65 3.34 -1.44
CA LYS A 443 -7.05 2.94 -1.45
C LYS A 443 -7.17 1.43 -1.24
N GLU A 444 -8.05 1.01 -0.34
CA GLU A 444 -8.47 -0.39 -0.22
C GLU A 444 -9.68 -0.64 -1.12
N CYS A 445 -9.59 -1.65 -1.98
CA CYS A 445 -10.68 -2.12 -2.83
C CYS A 445 -11.59 -3.10 -2.07
N ASP A 446 -12.80 -3.33 -2.58
CA ASP A 446 -13.79 -4.25 -1.99
C ASP A 446 -13.24 -5.68 -1.82
N ASP A 447 -12.31 -6.09 -2.69
CA ASP A 447 -11.63 -7.39 -2.65
C ASP A 447 -10.49 -7.46 -1.60
N GLY A 448 -10.29 -6.42 -0.80
CA GLY A 448 -9.21 -6.31 0.19
C GLY A 448 -7.83 -5.98 -0.39
N LEU A 449 -7.73 -5.81 -1.71
CA LEU A 449 -6.52 -5.36 -2.39
C LEU A 449 -6.26 -3.88 -2.11
N ARG A 450 -4.98 -3.54 -1.92
CA ARG A 450 -4.54 -2.16 -1.65
C ARG A 450 -3.77 -1.60 -2.82
N ILE A 451 -4.31 -0.53 -3.39
CA ILE A 451 -3.78 0.10 -4.60
C ILE A 451 -3.46 1.57 -4.35
N TRP A 452 -2.37 2.04 -4.94
CA TRP A 452 -2.02 3.46 -4.94
C TRP A 452 -2.80 4.17 -6.04
N VAL A 453 -3.49 5.25 -5.69
CA VAL A 453 -4.34 6.02 -6.62
C VAL A 453 -3.91 7.48 -6.60
N PRO A 454 -3.85 8.18 -7.76
CA PRO A 454 -3.60 9.62 -7.78
C PRO A 454 -4.63 10.38 -6.96
N PHE A 455 -4.17 11.31 -6.13
CA PHE A 455 -5.05 12.16 -5.35
C PHE A 455 -5.50 13.36 -6.20
N LYS A 456 -6.59 13.20 -6.96
CA LYS A 456 -7.04 14.17 -7.99
C LYS A 456 -7.28 15.60 -7.49
N ASP A 457 -7.65 15.74 -6.22
CA ASP A 457 -7.95 17.02 -5.59
C ASP A 457 -6.68 17.74 -5.09
N PHE A 458 -5.50 17.14 -5.26
CA PHE A 458 -4.24 17.79 -4.93
C PHE A 458 -4.00 19.01 -5.84
N PRO A 459 -3.45 20.14 -5.34
CA PRO A 459 -3.14 21.28 -6.17
C PRO A 459 -2.10 20.96 -7.26
N MET A 460 -2.26 21.57 -8.44
CA MET A 460 -1.24 21.48 -9.51
C MET A 460 0.12 21.99 -9.01
N PRO A 461 1.24 21.44 -9.50
CA PRO A 461 2.56 21.85 -9.05
C PRO A 461 2.77 23.34 -9.23
N ASN A 462 3.45 24.00 -8.27
CA ASN A 462 3.73 25.44 -8.36
C ASN A 462 4.79 25.75 -9.42
N MET A 463 4.40 25.66 -10.69
CA MET A 463 5.21 25.95 -11.87
C MET A 463 4.30 26.34 -13.05
N PRO A 464 4.81 27.09 -14.04
CA PRO A 464 4.05 27.38 -15.25
C PRO A 464 3.58 26.10 -15.94
N LEU A 465 2.32 26.08 -16.39
CA LEU A 465 1.71 24.92 -17.04
C LEU A 465 2.51 24.43 -18.26
N SER A 466 3.14 25.35 -19.01
CA SER A 466 4.02 25.01 -20.15
C SER A 466 5.23 24.18 -19.74
N ILE A 467 5.82 24.46 -18.57
CA ILE A 467 6.96 23.70 -18.06
C ILE A 467 6.49 22.34 -17.55
N PHE A 468 5.35 22.28 -16.85
CA PHE A 468 4.76 21.01 -16.44
C PHE A 468 4.44 20.12 -17.65
N GLN A 469 3.86 20.69 -18.70
CA GLN A 469 3.61 19.98 -19.96
C GLN A 469 4.91 19.48 -20.59
N SER A 470 5.99 20.26 -20.57
CA SER A 470 7.30 19.81 -21.06
C SER A 470 7.86 18.62 -20.28
N LEU A 471 7.61 18.51 -18.97
CA LEU A 471 7.95 17.30 -18.18
C LEU A 471 7.19 16.08 -18.70
N ILE A 472 5.90 16.24 -18.99
CA ILE A 472 5.04 15.18 -19.54
C ILE A 472 5.49 14.80 -20.96
N ASP A 473 5.75 15.77 -21.82
CA ASP A 473 6.17 15.55 -23.21
C ASP A 473 7.51 14.79 -23.27
N THR A 474 8.45 15.14 -22.40
CA THR A 474 9.72 14.41 -22.24
C THR A 474 9.47 12.96 -21.84
N ALA A 475 8.57 12.72 -20.89
CA ALA A 475 8.20 11.38 -20.45
C ALA A 475 7.54 10.56 -21.58
N ILE A 476 6.66 11.17 -22.37
CA ILE A 476 6.03 10.56 -23.54
C ILE A 476 7.09 10.19 -24.58
N TYR A 477 8.02 11.11 -24.88
CA TYR A 477 9.10 10.88 -25.83
C TYR A 477 9.96 9.67 -25.43
N ILE A 478 10.37 9.60 -24.17
CA ILE A 478 11.16 8.50 -23.64
C ILE A 478 10.36 7.18 -23.63
N LYS A 479 9.06 7.22 -23.32
CA LYS A 479 8.21 6.03 -23.41
C LYS A 479 8.09 5.50 -24.84
N LYS A 480 7.99 6.36 -25.86
CA LYS A 480 7.98 5.92 -27.27
C LYS A 480 9.27 5.18 -27.64
N LYS A 481 10.43 5.61 -27.12
CA LYS A 481 11.70 4.92 -27.31
C LYS A 481 11.70 3.49 -26.75
N ILE A 482 10.96 3.22 -25.66
CA ILE A 482 10.81 1.86 -25.12
C ILE A 482 10.19 0.94 -26.18
N THR A 483 9.14 1.40 -26.87
CA THR A 483 8.48 0.63 -27.93
C THR A 483 9.42 0.38 -29.11
N GLU A 484 10.23 1.37 -29.50
CA GLU A 484 11.27 1.20 -30.54
C GLU A 484 12.29 0.12 -30.13
N PHE A 485 12.81 0.18 -28.90
CA PHE A 485 13.77 -0.80 -28.40
C PHE A 485 13.18 -2.20 -28.27
N LYS A 486 11.90 -2.32 -27.93
CA LYS A 486 11.18 -3.60 -27.90
C LYS A 486 11.15 -4.26 -29.27
N ASN A 487 10.76 -3.52 -30.31
CA ASN A 487 10.71 -4.04 -31.68
C ASN A 487 12.10 -4.52 -32.14
N CYS A 488 13.16 -3.78 -31.82
CA CYS A 488 14.53 -4.19 -32.12
C CYS A 488 14.95 -5.45 -31.34
N PHE A 489 14.60 -5.53 -30.05
CA PHE A 489 14.95 -6.66 -29.19
C PHE A 489 14.26 -7.96 -29.63
N ASP A 490 12.97 -7.89 -29.96
CA ASP A 490 12.21 -9.03 -30.46
C ASP A 490 12.78 -9.52 -31.81
N ALA A 491 13.12 -8.61 -32.72
CA ALA A 491 13.75 -8.94 -33.99
C ALA A 491 15.09 -9.68 -33.82
N THR A 492 15.93 -9.28 -32.86
CA THR A 492 17.19 -9.99 -32.56
C THR A 492 16.98 -11.39 -31.97
N ASN A 493 15.94 -11.61 -31.17
CA ASN A 493 15.64 -12.93 -30.61
C ASN A 493 15.07 -13.91 -31.65
N PHE A 494 14.37 -13.41 -32.67
CA PHE A 494 13.89 -14.24 -33.79
C PHE A 494 15.01 -14.70 -34.73
N GLN A 495 16.16 -14.02 -34.75
CA GLN A 495 17.33 -14.44 -35.55
C GLN A 495 18.24 -15.45 -34.83
N LEU A 496 18.06 -15.65 -33.52
CA LEU A 496 18.85 -16.55 -32.67
C LEU A 496 18.12 -17.85 -32.30
N LYS A 497 16.85 -18.00 -32.71
CA LYS A 497 16.10 -19.26 -32.70
C LYS A 497 16.05 -19.83 -34.11
#